data_AF-A0A2B4RN16-F1
#
_entry.id   AF-A0A2B4RN16-F1
#
_cell.length_a   1.000
_cell.length_b   1.000
_cell.length_c   1.000
_cell.angle_alpha   90.00
_cell.angle_beta   90.00
_cell.angle_gamma   90.00
#
_symmetry.space_group_name_H-M   'P 1'
#
loop_
_entity.id
_entity.type
_entity.pdbx_description
1 polymer ?
#
loop_
_entity_poly.entity_id
_entity_poly.type
_entity_poly.pdbx_seq_one_letter_code
_entity_poly.pdbx_strand_id
1 'polypeptide(L)'
;MFATVSTRQGYRRNGYKWTPEFTVALGNRCDEHLDFENRNQFKCFSTRGDSTKSLSDDRAKNGQYSLKWESRSTGKARLVYTRPPSSAIKGKHLRANKEYDRLTFKTSTDFTKVIIGPPLFCRTCKRGTRKYSTKDSTRKFSFIMAQIMLPLAVEYYLRSRKVEMDKTVEKETTDQALLSIDPVKIKKSVKRIVGNHKARRDEFYTFLQNQQMTPYDKEKVRRSLEYLNKVRLQRIINLLDYVEDQGWADGSALGSLTAEMNRNGAAYMHTILLIKDSLHKHSTIKSRLLNLIKTAKWYNDFGEVYQMKFEFDGTNADGMITIMLFRLIIVLVMPTGSEEEIKARQRDMDAYKRWIDNALKINTAFGGVVKPDYTGFHHMAFYGSAYILHALHTASQLQYLLDGTDFALSVSSKGNLRESLKTLRVTAVKYSTPSSVGVPKFKSS
;
A
#
# COMPACT_ATOMS: atom_id res chain seq x y z
N MET A 1 35.17 14.36 47.41
CA MET A 1 34.38 14.22 48.65
C MET A 1 32.91 14.27 48.29
N PHE A 2 32.14 13.30 48.77
CA PHE A 2 30.66 13.26 48.80
C PHE A 2 30.11 14.59 49.37
N ALA A 3 28.92 15.10 49.04
CA ALA A 3 27.64 14.41 49.09
C ALA A 3 26.51 15.08 48.26
N THR A 4 25.58 14.21 47.88
CA THR A 4 24.22 14.36 47.34
C THR A 4 23.24 15.16 48.19
N VAL A 5 22.31 15.87 47.54
CA VAL A 5 20.87 15.89 47.89
C VAL A 5 20.04 15.77 46.61
N SER A 6 19.07 14.86 46.64
CA SER A 6 18.09 14.56 45.59
C SER A 6 16.75 15.22 45.92
N THR A 7 15.97 15.64 44.93
CA THR A 7 14.55 15.22 44.78
C THR A 7 13.95 15.64 43.43
N ARG A 8 13.61 14.61 42.63
CA ARG A 8 12.38 14.33 41.86
C ARG A 8 11.65 15.37 40.99
N GLN A 9 11.27 14.81 39.82
CA GLN A 9 10.15 15.13 38.90
C GLN A 9 10.34 16.39 38.03
N GLY A 10 10.32 16.35 36.70
CA GLY A 10 10.04 15.27 35.78
C GLY A 10 9.48 15.85 34.48
N TYR A 11 10.32 16.00 33.45
CA TYR A 11 9.87 16.07 32.05
C TYR A 11 11.00 15.55 31.16
N ARG A 12 11.09 14.22 31.01
CA ARG A 12 11.89 13.61 29.94
C ARG A 12 11.09 13.75 28.63
N ARG A 13 11.29 14.87 27.93
CA ARG A 13 10.95 14.96 26.50
C ARG A 13 11.91 14.05 25.74
N ASN A 14 11.43 12.87 25.39
CA ASN A 14 12.12 11.99 24.48
C ASN A 14 12.22 12.69 23.11
N GLY A 15 13.40 13.23 22.82
CA GLY A 15 13.83 13.53 21.46
C GLY A 15 13.85 12.22 20.67
N TYR A 16 12.79 11.97 19.90
CA TYR A 16 12.70 10.80 19.06
C TYR A 16 13.37 11.07 17.72
N LYS A 17 14.40 10.27 17.44
CA LYS A 17 14.90 10.01 16.08
C LYS A 17 13.71 9.81 15.15
N TRP A 18 13.57 10.69 14.16
CA TRP A 18 12.98 10.32 12.88
C TRP A 18 13.94 9.36 12.19
N THR A 19 13.84 8.09 12.57
CA THR A 19 14.12 7.00 11.64
C THR A 19 12.76 6.61 11.09
N PRO A 20 12.52 6.74 9.77
CA PRO A 20 11.71 5.71 9.13
C PRO A 20 12.33 4.39 9.61
N GLU A 21 11.59 3.49 10.24
CA GLU A 21 12.07 2.13 10.50
C GLU A 21 12.19 1.41 9.14
N PHE A 22 13.17 1.82 8.34
CA PHE A 22 14.02 0.97 7.54
C PHE A 22 15.39 1.00 8.22
N THR A 23 15.45 0.43 9.42
CA THR A 23 16.74 0.19 10.08
C THR A 23 17.42 -0.92 9.29
N VAL A 24 18.30 -0.55 8.36
CA VAL A 24 19.16 -1.46 7.60
C VAL A 24 20.15 -2.08 8.60
N ALA A 25 19.78 -3.23 9.16
CA ALA A 25 20.74 -4.12 9.77
C ALA A 25 21.62 -4.66 8.65
N LEU A 26 22.94 -4.52 8.78
CA LEU A 26 23.92 -5.17 7.92
C LEU A 26 23.85 -6.69 8.14
N GLY A 27 22.88 -7.33 7.47
CA GLY A 27 22.61 -8.76 7.47
C GLY A 27 22.02 -9.20 6.13
N ASN A 28 22.02 -10.52 5.86
CA ASN A 28 21.69 -11.14 4.58
C ASN A 28 20.49 -10.50 3.84
N ARG A 29 20.78 -9.79 2.74
CA ARG A 29 19.85 -8.94 1.96
C ARG A 29 18.98 -9.72 0.95
N CYS A 30 18.38 -10.84 1.32
CA CYS A 30 17.42 -11.55 0.44
C CYS A 30 16.00 -10.94 0.49
N ASP A 31 15.82 -9.86 1.26
CA ASP A 31 14.52 -9.39 1.72
C ASP A 31 14.10 -8.05 1.07
N GLU A 32 14.91 -7.51 0.15
CA GLU A 32 14.70 -6.22 -0.51
C GLU A 32 14.54 -6.40 -2.04
N HIS A 33 13.96 -5.38 -2.68
CA HIS A 33 13.54 -5.26 -4.09
C HIS A 33 14.22 -6.18 -5.13
N LEU A 34 13.45 -6.56 -6.16
CA LEU A 34 13.83 -7.39 -7.32
C LEU A 34 14.91 -6.77 -8.25
N ASP A 35 15.83 -5.96 -7.72
CA ASP A 35 16.95 -5.37 -8.45
C ASP A 35 18.25 -6.01 -7.92
N PHE A 36 18.78 -6.96 -8.71
CA PHE A 36 19.88 -7.86 -8.34
C PHE A 36 21.25 -7.19 -8.52
N GLU A 37 21.62 -6.31 -7.59
CA GLU A 37 22.80 -5.43 -7.74
C GLU A 37 24.11 -6.02 -7.20
N ASN A 38 24.08 -7.11 -6.42
CA ASN A 38 25.31 -7.71 -5.90
C ASN A 38 25.29 -9.24 -5.69
N ARG A 39 26.49 -9.80 -5.46
CA ARG A 39 26.78 -11.24 -5.35
C ARG A 39 26.00 -11.96 -4.24
N ASN A 40 25.62 -11.26 -3.17
CA ASN A 40 24.85 -11.84 -2.07
C ASN A 40 23.37 -12.00 -2.43
N GLN A 41 22.82 -11.09 -3.25
CA GLN A 41 21.45 -11.20 -3.77
C GLN A 41 21.33 -12.27 -4.86
N PHE A 42 22.39 -12.49 -5.66
CA PHE A 42 22.46 -13.58 -6.65
C PHE A 42 22.29 -14.98 -6.02
N LYS A 43 22.85 -15.17 -4.82
CA LYS A 43 22.78 -16.44 -4.07
C LYS A 43 21.39 -16.74 -3.51
N CYS A 44 20.46 -15.78 -3.53
CA CYS A 44 19.08 -15.98 -3.06
C CYS A 44 18.21 -16.71 -4.11
N PHE A 45 18.73 -17.03 -5.30
CA PHE A 45 17.99 -17.73 -6.37
C PHE A 45 18.33 -19.23 -6.40
N SER A 46 17.32 -20.10 -6.32
CA SER A 46 17.45 -21.53 -6.57
C SER A 46 16.72 -21.94 -7.85
N THR A 47 17.33 -22.81 -8.66
CA THR A 47 16.66 -23.48 -9.78
C THR A 47 15.74 -24.58 -9.24
N ARG A 48 14.71 -24.93 -10.01
CA ARG A 48 13.76 -25.98 -9.63
C ARG A 48 14.14 -27.26 -10.38
N GLY A 49 14.62 -28.27 -9.66
CA GLY A 49 15.13 -29.54 -10.24
C GLY A 49 16.63 -29.49 -10.56
N ASP A 50 17.12 -30.53 -11.24
CA ASP A 50 18.56 -30.81 -11.46
C ASP A 50 19.23 -29.98 -12.57
N SER A 51 18.66 -28.84 -12.94
CA SER A 51 19.24 -27.97 -13.98
C SER A 51 20.39 -27.11 -13.43
N THR A 52 21.56 -27.17 -14.07
CA THR A 52 22.72 -26.29 -13.86
C THR A 52 22.52 -24.92 -14.51
N LYS A 53 23.05 -23.88 -13.86
CA LYS A 53 22.91 -22.47 -14.26
C LYS A 53 24.21 -21.95 -14.87
N SER A 54 24.16 -21.32 -16.04
CA SER A 54 25.23 -20.46 -16.57
C SER A 54 24.68 -19.05 -16.79
N LEU A 55 25.11 -18.08 -15.98
CA LEU A 55 24.83 -16.65 -16.20
C LEU A 55 26.13 -15.88 -15.95
N SER A 56 26.48 -14.98 -16.87
CA SER A 56 27.72 -14.20 -16.80
C SER A 56 27.58 -12.98 -15.87
N ASP A 57 28.65 -12.69 -15.13
CA ASP A 57 28.71 -11.63 -14.11
C ASP A 57 28.41 -10.22 -14.66
N ASP A 58 28.69 -9.96 -15.93
CA ASP A 58 28.48 -8.65 -16.56
C ASP A 58 27.01 -8.27 -16.72
N ARG A 59 26.09 -9.24 -16.78
CA ARG A 59 24.64 -8.97 -16.94
C ARG A 59 23.95 -8.59 -15.63
N ALA A 60 24.51 -8.97 -14.49
CA ALA A 60 23.96 -8.64 -13.17
C ALA A 60 24.18 -7.15 -12.81
N LYS A 61 25.30 -6.55 -13.25
CA LYS A 61 25.61 -5.15 -12.97
C LYS A 61 24.85 -4.14 -13.86
N ASN A 62 24.34 -4.58 -15.00
CA ASN A 62 23.75 -3.71 -16.03
C ASN A 62 22.21 -3.67 -16.02
N GLY A 63 21.55 -4.21 -14.99
CA GLY A 63 20.10 -4.05 -14.82
C GLY A 63 19.22 -4.66 -15.92
N GLN A 64 19.71 -5.65 -16.68
CA GLN A 64 18.90 -6.31 -17.71
C GLN A 64 17.71 -7.12 -17.16
N TYR A 65 17.68 -7.34 -15.84
CA TYR A 65 16.64 -8.14 -15.15
C TYR A 65 15.85 -7.34 -14.11
N SER A 66 16.11 -6.03 -13.99
CA SER A 66 15.35 -5.06 -13.19
C SER A 66 14.40 -4.22 -14.06
N LEU A 67 13.51 -3.45 -13.44
CA LEU A 67 12.61 -2.49 -14.09
C LEU A 67 13.41 -1.54 -15.00
N LYS A 68 13.41 -1.79 -16.32
CA LYS A 68 14.10 -0.92 -17.28
C LYS A 68 13.18 0.17 -17.78
N TRP A 69 13.67 1.40 -17.75
CA TRP A 69 13.20 2.47 -18.63
C TRP A 69 13.84 2.29 -20.00
N GLU A 70 13.07 1.95 -21.02
CA GLU A 70 13.57 1.96 -22.39
C GLU A 70 13.22 3.30 -23.04
N SER A 71 14.24 4.16 -23.16
CA SER A 71 14.19 5.34 -24.02
C SER A 71 14.47 4.89 -25.45
N ARG A 72 13.49 4.96 -26.35
CA ARG A 72 13.76 4.92 -27.79
C ARG A 72 14.18 6.33 -28.21
N SER A 73 15.18 6.41 -29.09
CA SER A 73 15.79 7.65 -29.61
C SER A 73 14.81 8.62 -30.30
N THR A 74 13.54 8.22 -30.47
CA THR A 74 12.47 9.04 -31.02
C THR A 74 11.19 8.88 -30.19
N GLY A 75 11.15 9.51 -29.01
CA GLY A 75 9.89 9.82 -28.30
C GLY A 75 9.26 8.69 -27.47
N LYS A 76 8.97 9.04 -26.21
CA LYS A 76 8.29 8.26 -25.14
C LYS A 76 9.08 7.06 -24.61
N ALA A 77 9.74 7.27 -23.47
CA ALA A 77 10.22 6.18 -22.63
C ALA A 77 9.01 5.40 -22.07
N ARG A 78 9.01 4.08 -22.22
CA ARG A 78 7.99 3.19 -21.63
C ARG A 78 8.64 2.31 -20.56
N LEU A 79 8.03 2.28 -19.38
CA LEU A 79 8.35 1.32 -18.34
C LEU A 79 7.64 -0.01 -18.68
N VAL A 80 8.38 -1.03 -19.06
CA VAL A 80 7.82 -2.35 -19.38
C VAL A 80 8.03 -3.26 -18.17
N TYR A 81 6.96 -3.50 -17.40
CA TYR A 81 6.95 -4.50 -16.33
C TYR A 81 6.20 -5.75 -16.78
N THR A 82 6.94 -6.78 -17.18
CA THR A 82 6.38 -8.10 -17.44
C THR A 82 6.58 -8.94 -16.18
N ARG A 83 5.54 -9.12 -15.35
CA ARG A 83 5.61 -10.02 -14.19
C ARG A 83 5.87 -11.45 -14.70
N PRO A 84 7.02 -12.08 -14.37
CA PRO A 84 7.28 -13.46 -14.76
C PRO A 84 6.13 -14.39 -14.30
N PRO A 85 5.71 -15.39 -15.10
CA PRO A 85 4.74 -16.41 -14.68
C PRO A 85 5.16 -17.16 -13.40
N SER A 86 6.45 -17.11 -13.04
CA SER A 86 7.05 -17.67 -11.82
C SER A 86 6.93 -16.77 -10.59
N SER A 87 6.50 -15.51 -10.73
CA SER A 87 6.38 -14.57 -9.63
C SER A 87 5.15 -14.85 -8.79
N ALA A 88 5.30 -15.71 -7.80
CA ALA A 88 4.37 -15.82 -6.68
C ALA A 88 4.91 -15.00 -5.51
N ILE A 89 4.06 -14.20 -4.86
CA ILE A 89 4.39 -13.65 -3.54
C ILE A 89 4.49 -14.86 -2.61
N LYS A 90 5.72 -15.30 -2.33
CA LYS A 90 6.01 -16.36 -1.38
C LYS A 90 6.84 -15.74 -0.28
N GLY A 91 6.29 -15.76 0.93
CA GLY A 91 7.01 -15.34 2.10
C GLY A 91 6.46 -16.05 3.33
N LYS A 92 7.37 -16.41 4.25
CA LYS A 92 7.09 -16.80 5.64
C LYS A 92 6.31 -15.71 6.44
N HIS A 93 6.08 -14.55 5.80
CA HIS A 93 5.43 -13.35 6.31
C HIS A 93 4.03 -13.08 5.77
N LEU A 94 3.47 -13.92 4.88
CA LEU A 94 2.05 -13.88 4.53
C LEU A 94 1.21 -14.46 5.70
N ARG A 95 1.29 -13.79 6.84
CA ARG A 95 0.63 -14.15 8.10
C ARG A 95 -0.76 -13.55 8.19
N ALA A 96 -1.22 -12.78 7.21
CA ALA A 96 -2.49 -12.06 7.29
C ALA A 96 -3.69 -12.99 7.57
N ASN A 97 -3.78 -14.14 6.91
CA ASN A 97 -4.81 -15.15 7.24
C ASN A 97 -4.67 -15.69 8.67
N LYS A 98 -3.44 -15.91 9.14
CA LYS A 98 -3.13 -16.35 10.51
C LYS A 98 -3.45 -15.28 11.55
N GLU A 99 -3.17 -14.01 11.27
CA GLU A 99 -3.48 -12.88 12.16
C GLU A 99 -4.97 -12.56 12.15
N TYR A 100 -5.66 -12.70 11.02
CA TYR A 100 -7.11 -12.59 10.94
C TYR A 100 -7.80 -13.62 11.84
N ASP A 101 -7.39 -14.88 11.76
CA ASP A 101 -7.96 -15.96 12.58
C ASP A 101 -7.63 -15.81 14.08
N ARG A 102 -6.74 -14.88 14.46
CA ARG A 102 -6.40 -14.54 15.85
C ARG A 102 -7.15 -13.33 16.39
N LEU A 103 -7.94 -12.66 15.54
CA LEU A 103 -8.83 -11.60 16.01
C LEU A 103 -9.95 -12.21 16.85
N THR A 104 -10.51 -11.41 17.75
CA THR A 104 -11.64 -11.84 18.57
C THR A 104 -12.92 -11.67 17.75
N PHE A 105 -13.76 -12.70 17.73
CA PHE A 105 -15.06 -12.67 17.06
C PHE A 105 -16.17 -12.83 18.08
N LYS A 106 -17.27 -12.09 17.90
CA LYS A 106 -18.53 -12.29 18.62
C LYS A 106 -19.62 -12.62 17.60
N THR A 107 -20.51 -13.53 17.96
CA THR A 107 -21.73 -13.78 17.19
C THR A 107 -22.77 -12.76 17.65
N SER A 108 -23.23 -11.93 16.72
CA SER A 108 -24.33 -10.99 16.90
C SER A 108 -25.67 -11.73 17.01
N THR A 109 -26.73 -11.03 17.43
CA THR A 109 -28.07 -11.59 17.63
C THR A 109 -28.72 -12.12 16.34
N ASP A 110 -28.27 -11.62 15.18
CA ASP A 110 -28.62 -12.07 13.84
C ASP A 110 -27.74 -13.24 13.33
N PHE A 111 -26.97 -13.87 14.22
CA PHE A 111 -25.99 -14.91 13.92
C PHE A 111 -24.80 -14.45 13.05
N THR A 112 -24.63 -13.13 12.83
CA THR A 112 -23.48 -12.59 12.09
C THR A 112 -22.23 -12.63 12.96
N LYS A 113 -21.12 -13.18 12.46
CA LYS A 113 -19.82 -13.12 13.13
C LYS A 113 -19.16 -11.76 12.88
N VAL A 114 -19.08 -10.94 13.92
CA VAL A 114 -18.43 -9.63 13.89
C VAL A 114 -17.10 -9.67 14.62
N ILE A 115 -16.13 -8.90 14.13
CA ILE A 115 -14.84 -8.73 14.81
C ILE A 115 -15.07 -7.77 15.97
N ILE A 116 -14.57 -8.12 17.16
CA ILE A 116 -14.61 -7.26 18.33
C ILE A 116 -13.19 -6.97 18.82
N GLY A 117 -13.00 -5.80 19.40
CA GLY A 117 -11.73 -5.39 19.97
C GLY A 117 -11.88 -4.13 20.81
N PRO A 118 -10.83 -3.75 21.56
CA PRO A 118 -10.84 -2.49 22.27
C PRO A 118 -10.90 -1.33 21.26
N PRO A 119 -11.57 -0.21 21.61
CA PRO A 119 -11.58 0.99 20.78
C PRO A 119 -10.14 1.35 20.40
N LEU A 120 -9.89 1.45 19.10
CA LEU A 120 -8.55 1.53 18.53
C LEU A 120 -7.98 2.96 18.69
N PHE A 121 -7.66 3.35 19.92
CA PHE A 121 -7.27 4.72 20.26
C PHE A 121 -5.86 5.15 19.79
N CYS A 122 -5.72 6.48 19.79
CA CYS A 122 -4.72 7.36 19.17
C CYS A 122 -3.22 7.09 19.46
N ARG A 123 -2.36 7.79 18.69
CA ARG A 123 -0.89 7.76 18.69
C ARG A 123 -0.21 7.48 20.04
N THR A 124 -0.65 8.11 21.12
CA THR A 124 0.00 8.13 22.45
C THR A 124 -0.67 7.25 23.50
N CYS A 125 -1.76 6.55 23.17
CA CYS A 125 -2.44 5.71 24.16
C CYS A 125 -1.58 4.48 24.53
N LYS A 126 -1.59 4.15 25.83
CA LYS A 126 -0.97 2.93 26.39
C LYS A 126 -1.69 1.64 25.98
N ARG A 127 -2.94 1.73 25.51
CA ARG A 127 -3.76 0.59 25.07
C ARG A 127 -3.42 0.21 23.61
N GLY A 128 -3.27 -1.09 23.32
CA GLY A 128 -2.95 -1.61 21.99
C GLY A 128 -1.45 -1.72 21.69
N THR A 129 -1.04 -2.80 21.03
CA THR A 129 0.34 -2.98 20.54
C THR A 129 0.45 -2.88 19.02
N ARG A 130 1.56 -2.28 18.54
CA ARG A 130 1.99 -2.33 17.13
C ARG A 130 2.80 -3.60 16.82
N LYS A 131 3.42 -4.16 17.85
CA LYS A 131 4.16 -5.41 17.76
C LYS A 131 3.21 -6.56 18.03
N TYR A 132 3.39 -7.65 17.29
CA TYR A 132 2.68 -8.88 17.58
C TYR A 132 2.94 -9.35 19.03
N SER A 133 1.88 -9.78 19.72
CA SER A 133 1.95 -10.48 21.00
C SER A 133 0.91 -11.61 21.01
N THR A 134 1.34 -12.81 21.46
CA THR A 134 0.44 -13.94 21.75
C THR A 134 -0.36 -13.73 23.02
N LYS A 135 0.13 -12.89 23.94
CA LYS A 135 -0.43 -12.67 25.28
C LYS A 135 -1.36 -11.47 25.36
N ASP A 136 -1.16 -10.50 24.47
CA ASP A 136 -1.99 -9.31 24.34
C ASP A 136 -2.81 -9.46 23.07
N SER A 137 -4.13 -9.51 23.18
CA SER A 137 -5.06 -9.62 22.04
C SER A 137 -5.38 -8.25 21.41
N THR A 138 -4.98 -7.16 22.07
CA THR A 138 -5.26 -5.80 21.60
C THR A 138 -4.35 -5.43 20.42
N ARG A 139 -4.91 -4.77 19.41
CA ARG A 139 -4.18 -4.33 18.20
C ARG A 139 -4.41 -2.83 17.99
N LYS A 140 -3.50 -2.14 17.31
CA LYS A 140 -3.73 -0.76 16.85
C LYS A 140 -4.28 -0.75 15.41
N PHE A 141 -4.96 0.33 15.00
CA PHE A 141 -5.44 0.53 13.61
C PHE A 141 -4.36 0.21 12.58
N SER A 142 -3.15 0.74 12.76
CA SER A 142 -2.02 0.51 11.85
C SER A 142 -1.72 -0.98 11.66
N PHE A 143 -1.84 -1.79 12.72
CA PHE A 143 -1.58 -3.22 12.62
C PHE A 143 -2.68 -3.91 11.82
N ILE A 144 -3.94 -3.66 12.18
CA ILE A 144 -5.09 -4.28 11.50
C ILE A 144 -5.09 -3.92 10.01
N MET A 145 -4.93 -2.64 9.68
CA MET A 145 -4.96 -2.19 8.29
C MET A 145 -3.73 -2.66 7.51
N ALA A 146 -2.50 -2.44 8.02
CA ALA A 146 -1.28 -2.72 7.24
C ALA A 146 -0.84 -4.19 7.27
N GLN A 147 -1.07 -4.91 8.37
CA GLN A 147 -0.56 -6.29 8.55
C GLN A 147 -1.61 -7.36 8.26
N ILE A 148 -2.91 -7.00 8.22
CA ILE A 148 -3.99 -7.94 7.95
C ILE A 148 -4.77 -7.51 6.71
N MET A 149 -5.42 -6.34 6.73
CA MET A 149 -6.38 -5.92 5.71
C MET A 149 -5.75 -5.74 4.33
N LEU A 150 -4.70 -4.92 4.21
CA LEU A 150 -4.04 -4.68 2.92
C LEU A 150 -3.45 -5.98 2.32
N PRO A 151 -2.70 -6.83 3.06
CA PRO A 151 -2.22 -8.09 2.50
C PRO A 151 -3.35 -9.02 2.03
N LEU A 152 -4.47 -9.08 2.74
CA LEU A 152 -5.65 -9.84 2.29
C LEU A 152 -6.27 -9.23 1.02
N ALA A 153 -6.33 -7.90 0.93
CA ALA A 153 -6.81 -7.19 -0.27
C ALA A 153 -5.90 -7.43 -1.49
N VAL A 154 -4.58 -7.44 -1.30
CA VAL A 154 -3.63 -7.79 -2.35
C VAL A 154 -3.79 -9.25 -2.77
N GLU A 155 -3.95 -10.18 -1.82
CA GLU A 155 -4.22 -11.58 -2.13
C GLU A 155 -5.51 -11.71 -2.94
N TYR A 156 -6.60 -11.11 -2.48
CA TYR A 156 -7.89 -11.11 -3.16
C TYR A 156 -7.76 -10.57 -4.58
N TYR A 157 -7.27 -9.34 -4.73
CA TYR A 157 -7.15 -8.67 -6.03
C TYR A 157 -6.35 -9.52 -7.01
N LEU A 158 -5.18 -10.03 -6.61
CA LEU A 158 -4.36 -10.84 -7.49
C LEU A 158 -5.04 -12.15 -7.88
N ARG A 159 -5.73 -12.82 -6.95
CA ARG A 159 -6.34 -14.15 -7.16
C ARG A 159 -7.71 -14.09 -7.83
N SER A 160 -8.37 -12.93 -7.86
CA SER A 160 -9.69 -12.74 -8.48
C SER A 160 -9.63 -12.24 -9.92
N ARG A 161 -8.44 -11.87 -10.44
CA ARG A 161 -8.31 -11.48 -11.85
C ARG A 161 -8.67 -12.64 -12.76
N LYS A 162 -9.49 -12.35 -13.79
CA LYS A 162 -9.91 -13.32 -14.82
C LYS A 162 -8.73 -14.13 -15.36
N VAL A 163 -7.64 -13.48 -15.75
CA VAL A 163 -6.44 -14.15 -16.28
C VAL A 163 -5.78 -15.13 -15.29
N GLU A 164 -5.80 -14.83 -13.99
CA GLU A 164 -5.23 -15.70 -12.95
C GLU A 164 -6.18 -16.87 -12.63
N MET A 165 -7.48 -16.60 -12.63
CA MET A 165 -8.51 -17.62 -12.50
C MET A 165 -8.46 -18.60 -13.66
N ASP A 166 -8.45 -18.11 -14.90
CA ASP A 166 -8.43 -18.93 -16.11
C ASP A 166 -7.17 -19.80 -16.18
N LYS A 167 -6.00 -19.24 -15.84
CA LYS A 167 -4.75 -20.02 -15.70
C LYS A 167 -4.82 -21.09 -14.62
N THR A 168 -5.49 -20.80 -13.51
CA THR A 168 -5.65 -21.78 -12.42
C THR A 168 -6.64 -22.87 -12.82
N VAL A 169 -7.74 -22.53 -13.48
CA VAL A 169 -8.71 -23.51 -14.00
C VAL A 169 -8.03 -24.46 -14.97
N GLU A 170 -7.34 -23.94 -15.98
CA GLU A 170 -6.68 -24.77 -16.99
C GLU A 170 -5.73 -25.78 -16.34
N LYS A 171 -4.83 -25.28 -15.50
CA LYS A 171 -3.82 -26.07 -14.80
C LYS A 171 -4.41 -27.16 -13.92
N GLU A 172 -5.50 -26.85 -13.20
CA GLU A 172 -6.12 -27.78 -12.26
C GLU A 172 -7.10 -28.76 -12.95
N THR A 173 -7.37 -28.55 -14.24
CA THR A 173 -8.11 -29.50 -15.10
C THR A 173 -7.22 -30.40 -15.95
N THR A 174 -6.00 -29.98 -16.33
CA THR A 174 -5.10 -30.78 -17.17
C THR A 174 -4.07 -31.56 -16.34
N ASP A 175 -3.27 -30.84 -15.54
CA ASP A 175 -2.07 -31.40 -14.91
C ASP A 175 -2.29 -31.71 -13.42
N GLN A 176 -3.28 -31.07 -12.80
CA GLN A 176 -3.39 -30.95 -11.35
C GLN A 176 -4.83 -31.12 -10.88
N ALA A 177 -5.36 -32.34 -10.99
CA ALA A 177 -6.74 -32.63 -10.61
C ALA A 177 -7.02 -32.26 -9.14
N LEU A 178 -7.72 -31.14 -8.95
CA LEU A 178 -8.13 -30.57 -7.66
C LEU A 178 -8.92 -31.57 -6.81
N LEU A 179 -9.58 -32.53 -7.46
CA LEU A 179 -10.30 -33.65 -6.85
C LEU A 179 -9.97 -34.97 -7.55
N SER A 180 -8.69 -35.17 -7.83
CA SER A 180 -8.15 -36.50 -8.17
C SER A 180 -8.56 -37.54 -7.13
N ILE A 181 -8.62 -38.81 -7.50
CA ILE A 181 -8.72 -39.89 -6.50
C ILE A 181 -7.43 -40.04 -5.67
N ASP A 182 -6.31 -39.45 -6.14
CA ASP A 182 -5.03 -39.43 -5.43
C ASP A 182 -5.00 -38.29 -4.37
N PRO A 183 -5.03 -38.62 -3.06
CA PRO A 183 -5.06 -37.64 -1.99
C PRO A 183 -3.82 -36.73 -1.94
N VAL A 184 -2.67 -37.20 -2.44
CA VAL A 184 -1.42 -36.43 -2.47
C VAL A 184 -1.51 -35.35 -3.55
N LYS A 185 -2.07 -35.67 -4.73
CA LYS A 185 -2.35 -34.68 -5.78
C LYS A 185 -3.32 -33.63 -5.30
N ILE A 186 -4.43 -34.02 -4.66
CA ILE A 186 -5.41 -33.07 -4.10
C ILE A 186 -4.74 -32.12 -3.10
N LYS A 187 -3.99 -32.64 -2.12
CA LYS A 187 -3.31 -31.79 -1.12
C LYS A 187 -2.33 -30.80 -1.78
N LYS A 188 -1.63 -31.19 -2.85
CA LYS A 188 -0.73 -30.30 -3.61
C LYS A 188 -1.51 -29.21 -4.34
N SER A 189 -2.63 -29.55 -4.97
CA SER A 189 -3.56 -28.63 -5.65
C SER A 189 -4.16 -27.61 -4.69
N VAL A 190 -4.77 -28.07 -3.59
CA VAL A 190 -5.32 -27.21 -2.53
C VAL A 190 -4.26 -26.26 -1.99
N LYS A 191 -3.04 -26.74 -1.71
CA LYS A 191 -1.93 -25.88 -1.24
C LYS A 191 -1.52 -24.82 -2.26
N ARG A 192 -1.67 -25.06 -3.56
CA ARG A 192 -1.31 -24.11 -4.62
C ARG A 192 -2.36 -23.01 -4.80
N ILE A 193 -3.63 -23.41 -4.78
CA ILE A 193 -4.79 -22.51 -4.91
C ILE A 193 -4.92 -21.62 -3.68
N VAL A 194 -4.88 -22.23 -2.49
CA VAL A 194 -5.17 -21.57 -1.22
C VAL A 194 -3.91 -21.02 -0.55
N GLY A 195 -2.78 -21.72 -0.67
CA GLY A 195 -1.52 -21.35 -0.03
C GLY A 195 -1.20 -22.16 1.23
N ASN A 196 -0.33 -21.60 2.07
CA ASN A 196 0.30 -22.32 3.18
C ASN A 196 -0.52 -22.35 4.49
N HIS A 197 -1.60 -21.58 4.61
CA HIS A 197 -2.40 -21.54 5.84
C HIS A 197 -3.32 -22.77 5.96
N LYS A 198 -3.12 -23.59 7.00
CA LYS A 198 -3.84 -24.86 7.18
C LYS A 198 -5.35 -24.67 7.29
N ALA A 199 -5.82 -23.78 8.16
CA ALA A 199 -7.26 -23.57 8.36
C ALA A 199 -7.98 -23.15 7.06
N ARG A 200 -7.34 -22.29 6.23
CA ARG A 200 -7.89 -21.92 4.92
C ARG A 200 -7.98 -23.13 3.98
N ARG A 201 -6.99 -24.02 4.00
CA ARG A 201 -6.99 -25.23 3.17
C ARG A 201 -8.07 -26.20 3.62
N ASP A 202 -8.23 -26.40 4.92
CA ASP A 202 -9.22 -27.31 5.49
C ASP A 202 -10.64 -26.82 5.13
N GLU A 203 -10.90 -25.53 5.31
CA GLU A 203 -12.18 -24.90 4.92
C GLU A 203 -12.49 -25.08 3.43
N PHE A 204 -11.51 -24.81 2.57
CA PHE A 204 -11.67 -25.00 1.13
C PHE A 204 -11.88 -26.47 0.77
N TYR A 205 -11.18 -27.38 1.43
CA TYR A 205 -11.30 -28.83 1.20
C TYR A 205 -12.69 -29.33 1.61
N THR A 206 -13.21 -28.91 2.77
CA THR A 206 -14.59 -29.23 3.19
C THR A 206 -15.62 -28.69 2.20
N PHE A 207 -15.45 -27.46 1.69
CA PHE A 207 -16.32 -26.94 0.64
C PHE A 207 -16.31 -27.84 -0.60
N LEU A 208 -15.13 -28.28 -1.05
CA LEU A 208 -15.00 -29.16 -2.21
C LEU A 208 -15.70 -30.52 -1.99
N GLN A 209 -15.55 -31.12 -0.80
CA GLN A 209 -16.19 -32.39 -0.46
C GLN A 209 -17.72 -32.32 -0.51
N ASN A 210 -18.29 -31.17 -0.13
CA ASN A 210 -19.73 -30.95 -0.12
C ASN A 210 -20.35 -30.76 -1.52
N GLN A 211 -19.55 -30.58 -2.58
CA GLN A 211 -20.04 -30.34 -3.95
C GLN A 211 -20.34 -31.64 -4.75
N GLN A 212 -20.32 -32.81 -4.11
CA GLN A 212 -20.49 -34.17 -4.68
C GLN A 212 -19.43 -34.56 -5.75
N MET A 213 -18.99 -35.83 -5.71
CA MET A 213 -17.73 -36.30 -6.29
C MET A 213 -17.81 -36.65 -7.80
N THR A 214 -16.85 -36.11 -8.55
CA THR A 214 -16.23 -36.60 -9.82
C THR A 214 -17.08 -36.88 -11.08
N PRO A 215 -16.54 -36.58 -12.28
CA PRO A 215 -15.32 -35.79 -12.55
C PRO A 215 -15.55 -34.28 -12.32
N TYR A 216 -14.47 -33.56 -11.96
CA TYR A 216 -14.48 -32.10 -11.89
C TYR A 216 -14.13 -31.53 -13.28
N ASP A 217 -15.07 -30.83 -13.89
CA ASP A 217 -14.87 -30.10 -15.14
C ASP A 217 -14.34 -28.67 -14.87
N LYS A 218 -14.03 -27.94 -15.95
CA LYS A 218 -13.55 -26.54 -15.88
C LYS A 218 -14.53 -25.64 -15.10
N GLU A 219 -15.83 -25.88 -15.22
CA GLU A 219 -16.87 -25.09 -14.56
C GLU A 219 -16.87 -25.31 -13.04
N LYS A 220 -16.75 -26.55 -12.58
CA LYS A 220 -16.66 -26.87 -11.16
C LYS A 220 -15.41 -26.25 -10.52
N VAL A 221 -14.24 -26.34 -11.17
CA VAL A 221 -13.02 -25.67 -10.68
C VAL A 221 -13.24 -24.16 -10.59
N ARG A 222 -13.82 -23.55 -11.63
CA ARG A 222 -14.13 -22.12 -11.64
C ARG A 222 -15.03 -21.73 -10.47
N ARG A 223 -16.14 -22.44 -10.25
CA ARG A 223 -17.04 -22.21 -9.11
C ARG A 223 -16.32 -22.30 -7.76
N SER A 224 -15.40 -23.24 -7.60
CA SER A 224 -14.60 -23.35 -6.37
C SER A 224 -13.68 -22.14 -6.16
N LEU A 225 -13.04 -21.65 -7.23
CA LEU A 225 -12.21 -20.44 -7.17
C LEU A 225 -13.04 -19.20 -6.85
N GLU A 226 -14.24 -19.09 -7.42
CA GLU A 226 -15.20 -18.02 -7.13
C GLU A 226 -15.64 -18.04 -5.67
N TYR A 227 -15.98 -19.22 -5.13
CA TYR A 227 -16.27 -19.40 -3.71
C TYR A 227 -15.09 -18.92 -2.85
N LEU A 228 -13.87 -19.36 -3.15
CA LEU A 228 -12.69 -18.98 -2.39
C LEU A 228 -12.45 -17.45 -2.43
N ASN A 229 -12.66 -16.83 -3.59
CA ASN A 229 -12.55 -15.38 -3.76
C ASN A 229 -13.66 -14.63 -3.01
N LYS A 230 -14.88 -15.16 -2.97
CA LYS A 230 -15.97 -14.62 -2.14
C LYS A 230 -15.59 -14.62 -0.66
N VAL A 231 -15.01 -15.72 -0.16
CA VAL A 231 -14.58 -15.78 1.24
C VAL A 231 -13.40 -14.82 1.52
N ARG A 232 -12.43 -14.72 0.60
CA ARG A 232 -11.34 -13.73 0.72
C ARG A 232 -11.89 -12.31 0.83
N LEU A 233 -12.84 -11.95 -0.03
CA LEU A 233 -13.50 -10.65 0.01
C LEU A 233 -14.24 -10.43 1.33
N GLN A 234 -14.99 -11.43 1.82
CA GLN A 234 -15.72 -11.31 3.07
C GLN A 234 -14.81 -11.01 4.27
N ARG A 235 -13.62 -11.61 4.32
CA ARG A 235 -12.63 -11.28 5.37
C ARG A 235 -12.22 -9.81 5.35
N ILE A 236 -12.06 -9.23 4.15
CA ILE A 236 -11.71 -7.81 3.97
C ILE A 236 -12.89 -6.92 4.38
N ILE A 237 -14.11 -7.28 3.98
CA ILE A 237 -15.34 -6.56 4.37
C ILE A 237 -15.50 -6.54 5.90
N ASN A 238 -15.33 -7.69 6.56
CA ASN A 238 -15.39 -7.75 8.02
C ASN A 238 -14.36 -6.85 8.71
N LEU A 239 -13.17 -6.67 8.10
CA LEU A 239 -12.16 -5.75 8.63
C LEU A 239 -12.53 -4.29 8.40
N LEU A 240 -13.16 -3.97 7.26
CA LEU A 240 -13.65 -2.63 6.96
C LEU A 240 -14.78 -2.23 7.91
N ASP A 241 -15.76 -3.12 8.09
CA ASP A 241 -16.86 -2.92 9.04
C ASP A 241 -16.31 -2.76 10.48
N TYR A 242 -15.30 -3.56 10.85
CA TYR A 242 -14.64 -3.42 12.14
C TYR A 242 -13.92 -2.08 12.31
N VAL A 243 -13.12 -1.63 11.35
CA VAL A 243 -12.40 -0.36 11.53
C VAL A 243 -13.36 0.83 11.56
N GLU A 244 -14.46 0.79 10.81
CA GLU A 244 -15.54 1.77 10.84
C GLU A 244 -16.21 1.81 12.22
N ASP A 245 -16.60 0.65 12.78
CA ASP A 245 -17.17 0.51 14.14
C ASP A 245 -16.24 1.07 15.23
N GLN A 246 -14.93 0.90 15.05
CA GLN A 246 -13.92 1.44 15.98
C GLN A 246 -13.67 2.95 15.81
N GLY A 247 -14.42 3.61 14.93
CA GLY A 247 -14.40 5.05 14.72
C GLY A 247 -13.56 5.53 13.55
N TRP A 248 -13.03 4.66 12.68
CA TRP A 248 -12.41 5.07 11.41
C TRP A 248 -13.51 5.41 10.41
N ALA A 249 -14.14 6.56 10.60
CA ALA A 249 -15.33 7.00 9.88
C ALA A 249 -15.26 8.49 9.52
N ASP A 250 -16.12 8.92 8.60
CA ASP A 250 -16.30 10.34 8.29
C ASP A 250 -16.71 11.13 9.55
N GLY A 251 -16.15 12.32 9.73
CA GLY A 251 -16.38 13.16 10.91
C GLY A 251 -15.66 12.73 12.19
N SER A 252 -14.90 11.63 12.18
CA SER A 252 -14.20 11.14 13.38
C SER A 252 -12.75 11.64 13.46
N ALA A 253 -12.44 12.42 14.49
CA ALA A 253 -11.09 12.90 14.78
C ALA A 253 -10.20 11.87 15.53
N LEU A 254 -10.75 10.69 15.89
CA LEU A 254 -10.06 9.63 16.65
C LEU A 254 -9.38 10.12 17.95
N GLY A 255 -9.85 11.24 18.51
CA GLY A 255 -9.19 12.01 19.57
C GLY A 255 -7.95 12.80 19.10
N SER A 256 -7.09 12.21 18.26
CA SER A 256 -6.01 12.93 17.58
C SER A 256 -5.61 12.25 16.27
N LEU A 257 -5.64 13.01 15.17
CA LEU A 257 -5.20 12.56 13.84
C LEU A 257 -3.68 12.58 13.65
N THR A 258 -2.92 13.04 14.65
CA THR A 258 -1.49 13.32 14.49
C THR A 258 -0.75 12.07 13.98
N ALA A 259 -0.23 12.15 12.75
CA ALA A 259 0.47 11.07 12.05
C ALA A 259 -0.33 9.77 11.83
N GLU A 260 -1.63 9.74 12.12
CA GLU A 260 -2.45 8.55 11.92
C GLU A 260 -2.67 8.28 10.43
N MET A 261 -2.74 9.32 9.60
CA MET A 261 -2.78 9.15 8.15
C MET A 261 -1.51 8.57 7.55
N ASN A 262 -0.36 9.01 8.02
CA ASN A 262 0.94 8.47 7.58
C ASN A 262 1.09 6.99 7.96
N ARG A 263 0.36 6.53 8.99
CA ARG A 263 0.50 5.19 9.58
C ARG A 263 -0.59 4.21 9.13
N ASN A 264 -1.81 4.70 8.92
CA ASN A 264 -3.00 3.90 8.70
C ASN A 264 -3.58 4.14 7.29
N GLY A 265 -3.49 5.38 6.81
CA GLY A 265 -4.09 5.84 5.56
C GLY A 265 -3.64 5.00 4.37
N ALA A 266 -2.34 4.75 4.21
CA ALA A 266 -1.82 3.98 3.08
C ALA A 266 -2.49 2.62 2.91
N ALA A 267 -2.64 1.85 4.00
CA ALA A 267 -3.22 0.52 3.92
C ALA A 267 -4.73 0.56 3.65
N TYR A 268 -5.44 1.52 4.25
CA TYR A 268 -6.85 1.75 3.98
C TYR A 268 -7.10 2.15 2.51
N MET A 269 -6.37 3.15 2.02
CA MET A 269 -6.50 3.69 0.67
C MET A 269 -6.20 2.66 -0.41
N HIS A 270 -5.12 1.89 -0.26
CA HIS A 270 -4.81 0.83 -1.21
C HIS A 270 -5.81 -0.33 -1.13
N THR A 271 -6.33 -0.65 0.07
CA THR A 271 -7.37 -1.69 0.22
C THR A 271 -8.59 -1.34 -0.59
N ILE A 272 -9.16 -0.13 -0.41
CA ILE A 272 -10.38 0.28 -1.13
C ILE A 272 -10.15 0.34 -2.65
N LEU A 273 -8.95 0.74 -3.10
CA LEU A 273 -8.59 0.71 -4.52
C LEU A 273 -8.60 -0.72 -5.08
N LEU A 274 -8.00 -1.66 -4.35
CA LEU A 274 -7.84 -3.05 -4.78
C LEU A 274 -9.16 -3.82 -4.83
N ILE A 275 -10.15 -3.44 -4.02
CA ILE A 275 -11.47 -4.08 -3.98
C ILE A 275 -12.56 -3.30 -4.70
N LYS A 276 -12.25 -2.14 -5.32
CA LYS A 276 -13.24 -1.21 -5.88
C LYS A 276 -14.25 -1.89 -6.80
N ASP A 277 -13.80 -2.76 -7.71
CA ASP A 277 -14.67 -3.43 -8.68
C ASP A 277 -15.70 -4.33 -7.98
N SER A 278 -15.36 -4.87 -6.81
CA SER A 278 -16.27 -5.69 -6.01
C SER A 278 -17.27 -4.83 -5.24
N LEU A 279 -16.85 -3.64 -4.81
CA LEU A 279 -17.73 -2.66 -4.16
C LEU A 279 -18.75 -2.09 -5.15
N HIS A 280 -18.40 -1.93 -6.43
CA HIS A 280 -19.31 -1.45 -7.49
C HIS A 280 -20.36 -2.48 -7.92
N LYS A 281 -20.05 -3.78 -7.85
CA LYS A 281 -20.88 -4.85 -8.44
C LYS A 281 -22.19 -5.16 -7.71
N HIS A 282 -22.34 -4.77 -6.45
CA HIS A 282 -23.49 -5.15 -5.64
C HIS A 282 -24.22 -3.90 -5.14
N SER A 283 -25.48 -3.73 -5.53
CA SER A 283 -26.32 -2.60 -5.09
C SER A 283 -26.42 -2.49 -3.57
N THR A 284 -26.40 -3.62 -2.86
CA THR A 284 -26.35 -3.71 -1.39
C THR A 284 -25.03 -3.21 -0.78
N ILE A 285 -23.97 -3.06 -1.58
CA ILE A 285 -22.64 -2.58 -1.16
C ILE A 285 -22.43 -1.11 -1.57
N LYS A 286 -23.34 -0.52 -2.36
CA LYS A 286 -23.22 0.87 -2.82
C LYS A 286 -23.17 1.86 -1.66
N SER A 287 -24.02 1.70 -0.64
CA SER A 287 -23.98 2.52 0.58
C SER A 287 -22.64 2.41 1.30
N ARG A 288 -22.11 1.18 1.43
CA ARG A 288 -20.77 0.93 2.00
C ARG A 288 -19.68 1.64 1.18
N LEU A 289 -19.69 1.53 -0.15
CA LEU A 289 -18.74 2.23 -1.01
C LEU A 289 -18.76 3.74 -0.77
N LEU A 290 -19.95 4.34 -0.70
CA LEU A 290 -20.11 5.77 -0.46
C LEU A 290 -19.58 6.17 0.93
N ASN A 291 -19.83 5.36 1.96
CA ASN A 291 -19.26 5.60 3.30
C ASN A 291 -17.74 5.52 3.30
N LEU A 292 -17.16 4.50 2.66
CA LEU A 292 -15.71 4.36 2.52
C LEU A 292 -15.08 5.57 1.80
N ILE A 293 -15.75 6.10 0.77
CA ILE A 293 -15.29 7.31 0.06
C ILE A 293 -15.38 8.55 0.96
N LYS A 294 -16.47 8.72 1.73
CA LYS A 294 -16.60 9.83 2.70
C LYS A 294 -15.51 9.78 3.75
N THR A 295 -15.27 8.60 4.34
CA THR A 295 -14.18 8.37 5.29
C THR A 295 -12.81 8.65 4.66
N ALA A 296 -12.57 8.20 3.43
CA ALA A 296 -11.33 8.51 2.72
C ALA A 296 -11.18 10.02 2.50
N LYS A 297 -12.24 10.73 2.11
CA LYS A 297 -12.24 12.19 1.94
C LYS A 297 -11.94 12.92 3.23
N TRP A 298 -12.58 12.52 4.33
CA TRP A 298 -12.38 13.08 5.67
C TRP A 298 -10.91 13.04 6.07
N TYR A 299 -10.30 11.85 6.03
CA TYR A 299 -8.93 11.71 6.51
C TYR A 299 -7.85 12.21 5.53
N ASN A 300 -8.17 12.49 4.27
CA ASN A 300 -7.21 13.04 3.30
C ASN A 300 -7.39 14.55 3.06
N ASP A 301 -8.07 15.24 3.99
CA ASP A 301 -8.40 16.66 3.90
C ASP A 301 -8.97 17.03 2.53
N PHE A 302 -9.77 16.14 1.92
CA PHE A 302 -10.13 16.26 0.51
C PHE A 302 -10.90 17.54 0.21
N GLY A 303 -11.56 18.13 1.22
CA GLY A 303 -12.20 19.45 1.10
C GLY A 303 -11.25 20.54 0.58
N GLU A 304 -9.96 20.45 0.87
CA GLU A 304 -8.95 21.41 0.41
C GLU A 304 -8.89 21.53 -1.12
N VAL A 305 -9.14 20.43 -1.85
CA VAL A 305 -9.02 20.42 -3.32
C VAL A 305 -10.09 21.29 -4.01
N TYR A 306 -11.19 21.60 -3.30
CA TYR A 306 -12.29 22.39 -3.85
C TYR A 306 -12.04 23.91 -3.79
N GLN A 307 -10.92 24.36 -3.22
CA GLN A 307 -10.57 25.77 -3.26
C GLN A 307 -10.42 26.27 -4.71
N MET A 308 -11.12 27.35 -5.04
CA MET A 308 -11.01 28.00 -6.35
C MET A 308 -9.81 28.95 -6.42
N LYS A 309 -9.48 29.58 -5.29
CA LYS A 309 -8.28 30.40 -5.09
C LYS A 309 -7.57 29.85 -3.85
N PHE A 310 -6.33 29.43 -4.01
CA PHE A 310 -5.49 29.01 -2.89
C PHE A 310 -4.94 30.24 -2.19
N GLU A 311 -4.98 30.24 -0.86
CA GLU A 311 -4.39 31.30 -0.03
C GLU A 311 -2.88 31.41 -0.25
N PHE A 312 -2.22 30.25 -0.44
CA PHE A 312 -0.80 30.15 -0.73
C PHE A 312 -0.57 29.29 -1.98
N ASP A 313 0.40 29.68 -2.80
CA ASP A 313 0.95 28.78 -3.82
C ASP A 313 1.61 27.57 -3.15
N GLY A 314 1.62 26.42 -3.81
CA GLY A 314 2.24 25.19 -3.29
C GLY A 314 1.46 24.48 -2.18
N THR A 315 2.10 23.45 -1.64
CA THR A 315 1.68 22.72 -0.43
C THR A 315 2.93 22.31 0.35
N ASN A 316 2.81 21.68 1.51
CA ASN A 316 3.96 21.19 2.27
C ASN A 316 4.40 19.79 1.81
N ALA A 317 5.68 19.44 2.05
CA ALA A 317 6.23 18.16 1.62
C ALA A 317 5.48 16.93 2.22
N ASP A 318 5.01 17.03 3.47
CA ASP A 318 4.20 15.96 4.08
C ASP A 318 2.91 15.72 3.28
N GLY A 319 2.23 16.76 2.82
CA GLY A 319 1.05 16.66 1.97
C GLY A 319 1.35 15.99 0.63
N MET A 320 2.47 16.34 0.01
CA MET A 320 2.92 15.67 -1.22
C MET A 320 3.21 14.18 -0.99
N ILE A 321 3.83 13.82 0.14
CA ILE A 321 4.21 12.44 0.45
C ILE A 321 2.98 11.60 0.83
N THR A 322 2.08 12.15 1.65
CA THR A 322 1.14 11.35 2.44
C THR A 322 -0.29 11.38 1.93
N ILE A 323 -0.73 12.43 1.24
CA ILE A 323 -2.12 12.55 0.76
C ILE A 323 -2.23 12.72 -0.75
N MET A 324 -1.18 13.18 -1.44
CA MET A 324 -1.24 13.49 -2.87
C MET A 324 -1.73 12.32 -3.72
N LEU A 325 -1.12 11.13 -3.57
CA LEU A 325 -1.56 9.91 -4.26
C LEU A 325 -2.95 9.45 -3.79
N PHE A 326 -3.24 9.60 -2.51
CA PHE A 326 -4.48 9.10 -1.94
C PHE A 326 -5.70 9.90 -2.40
N ARG A 327 -5.54 11.21 -2.62
CA ARG A 327 -6.57 12.03 -3.27
C ARG A 327 -6.89 11.54 -4.69
N LEU A 328 -5.89 11.12 -5.48
CA LEU A 328 -6.18 10.44 -6.76
C LEU A 328 -6.93 9.13 -6.54
N ILE A 329 -6.49 8.29 -5.59
CA ILE A 329 -7.15 7.01 -5.30
C ILE A 329 -8.62 7.22 -4.94
N ILE A 330 -8.96 8.23 -4.14
CA ILE A 330 -10.35 8.58 -3.79
C ILE A 330 -11.18 8.74 -5.05
N VAL A 331 -10.72 9.59 -5.99
CA VAL A 331 -11.40 9.85 -7.26
C VAL A 331 -11.51 8.58 -8.12
N LEU A 332 -10.48 7.72 -8.12
CA LEU A 332 -10.47 6.47 -8.89
C LEU A 332 -11.40 5.37 -8.35
N VAL A 333 -11.80 5.47 -7.08
CA VAL A 333 -12.73 4.53 -6.41
C VAL A 333 -14.19 4.98 -6.54
N MET A 334 -14.44 6.25 -6.85
CA MET A 334 -15.80 6.79 -7.00
C MET A 334 -16.67 6.01 -8.00
N PRO A 335 -17.99 5.92 -7.75
CA PRO A 335 -18.93 5.24 -8.65
C PRO A 335 -19.09 5.96 -9.98
N THR A 336 -19.55 5.18 -10.96
CA THR A 336 -19.71 5.60 -12.36
C THR A 336 -20.94 4.93 -13.01
N GLY A 337 -21.89 4.47 -12.19
CA GLY A 337 -23.09 3.77 -12.65
C GLY A 337 -24.21 4.69 -13.11
N SER A 338 -24.17 5.99 -12.78
CA SER A 338 -25.10 7.01 -13.28
C SER A 338 -24.37 8.26 -13.79
N GLU A 339 -25.08 9.10 -14.54
CA GLU A 339 -24.54 10.38 -15.01
C GLU A 339 -24.11 11.30 -13.86
N GLU A 340 -24.89 11.34 -12.77
CA GLU A 340 -24.59 12.16 -11.59
C GLU A 340 -23.29 11.70 -10.92
N GLU A 341 -23.07 10.39 -10.86
CA GLU A 341 -21.85 9.81 -10.30
C GLU A 341 -20.62 10.13 -11.17
N ILE A 342 -20.78 10.04 -12.50
CA ILE A 342 -19.74 10.43 -13.46
C ILE A 342 -19.43 11.92 -13.32
N LYS A 343 -20.45 12.80 -13.27
CA LYS A 343 -20.30 14.25 -13.08
C LYS A 343 -19.61 14.57 -11.75
N ALA A 344 -19.99 13.90 -10.66
CA ALA A 344 -19.36 14.06 -9.35
C ALA A 344 -17.88 13.64 -9.37
N ARG A 345 -17.56 12.51 -10.02
CA ARG A 345 -16.19 12.04 -10.18
C ARG A 345 -15.35 12.98 -11.03
N GLN A 346 -15.90 13.50 -12.13
CA GLN A 346 -15.25 14.49 -12.98
C GLN A 346 -14.94 15.77 -12.21
N ARG A 347 -15.93 16.31 -11.49
CA ARG A 347 -15.78 17.50 -10.64
C ARG A 347 -14.65 17.34 -9.62
N ASP A 348 -14.60 16.18 -8.95
CA ASP A 348 -13.58 15.88 -7.95
C ASP A 348 -12.19 15.72 -8.60
N MET A 349 -12.12 15.14 -9.81
CA MET A 349 -10.89 15.04 -10.58
C MET A 349 -10.36 16.40 -11.03
N ASP A 350 -11.24 17.28 -11.53
CA ASP A 350 -10.88 18.62 -11.96
C ASP A 350 -10.37 19.47 -10.79
N ALA A 351 -11.04 19.37 -9.65
CA ALA A 351 -10.62 20.03 -8.41
C ALA A 351 -9.26 19.51 -7.93
N TYR A 352 -9.08 18.19 -7.91
CA TYR A 352 -7.80 17.57 -7.56
C TYR A 352 -6.66 17.97 -8.51
N LYS A 353 -6.91 18.01 -9.82
CA LYS A 353 -5.93 18.45 -10.83
C LYS A 353 -5.48 19.89 -10.56
N ARG A 354 -6.43 20.82 -10.33
CA ARG A 354 -6.10 22.20 -9.95
C ARG A 354 -5.24 22.26 -8.70
N TRP A 355 -5.55 21.45 -7.69
CA TRP A 355 -4.78 21.39 -6.46
C TRP A 355 -3.35 20.85 -6.68
N ILE A 356 -3.14 19.79 -7.49
CA ILE A 356 -1.76 19.32 -7.77
C ILE A 356 -0.96 20.36 -8.56
N ASP A 357 -1.58 21.02 -9.54
CA ASP A 357 -0.91 22.10 -10.27
C ASP A 357 -0.46 23.21 -9.31
N ASN A 358 -1.32 23.59 -8.36
CA ASN A 358 -0.95 24.52 -7.29
C ASN A 358 0.18 23.99 -6.41
N ALA A 359 0.10 22.72 -5.98
CA ALA A 359 1.08 22.07 -5.11
C ALA A 359 2.52 22.09 -5.68
N LEU A 360 2.66 22.13 -7.01
CA LEU A 360 3.94 22.18 -7.72
C LEU A 360 4.36 23.59 -8.19
N LYS A 361 3.63 24.63 -7.80
CA LYS A 361 4.07 26.01 -8.07
C LYS A 361 5.32 26.37 -7.27
N ILE A 362 6.03 27.37 -7.78
CA ILE A 362 7.13 28.01 -7.05
C ILE A 362 6.57 28.72 -5.82
N ASN A 363 7.15 28.42 -4.67
CA ASN A 363 6.83 28.98 -3.38
C ASN A 363 7.74 30.16 -3.01
N THR A 364 7.16 31.20 -2.44
CA THR A 364 7.89 32.33 -1.86
C THR A 364 8.38 32.03 -0.44
N ALA A 365 9.43 32.73 -0.01
CA ALA A 365 9.99 32.65 1.34
C ALA A 365 10.24 31.20 1.80
N PHE A 366 9.91 30.87 3.05
CA PHE A 366 10.20 29.57 3.67
C PHE A 366 9.07 28.53 3.53
N GLY A 367 7.91 28.91 3.02
CA GLY A 367 6.73 28.05 2.90
C GLY A 367 6.77 27.08 1.72
N GLY A 368 6.00 25.99 1.78
CA GLY A 368 5.85 25.03 0.69
C GLY A 368 7.11 24.27 0.28
N VAL A 369 7.12 23.70 -0.92
CA VAL A 369 8.16 22.76 -1.40
C VAL A 369 9.08 23.39 -2.42
N VAL A 370 8.59 23.72 -3.62
CA VAL A 370 9.46 24.10 -4.75
C VAL A 370 9.87 25.56 -4.67
N LYS A 371 11.17 25.86 -4.71
CA LYS A 371 11.70 27.24 -4.64
C LYS A 371 12.07 27.81 -6.01
N PRO A 372 12.29 29.15 -6.13
CA PRO A 372 12.67 29.76 -7.41
C PRO A 372 13.96 29.21 -8.01
N ASP A 373 14.88 28.71 -7.18
CA ASP A 373 16.11 28.01 -7.58
C ASP A 373 15.93 26.49 -7.71
N TYR A 374 14.67 26.02 -7.66
CA TYR A 374 14.23 24.63 -7.70
C TYR A 374 14.73 23.73 -6.58
N THR A 375 15.35 24.31 -5.54
CA THR A 375 15.55 23.61 -4.28
C THR A 375 14.20 23.31 -3.62
N GLY A 376 14.21 22.35 -2.69
CA GLY A 376 13.00 21.93 -2.00
C GLY A 376 13.06 22.23 -0.51
N PHE A 377 12.04 22.87 0.06
CA PHE A 377 12.03 23.17 1.50
C PHE A 377 11.08 22.30 2.30
N HIS A 378 11.51 21.95 3.51
CA HIS A 378 10.67 21.40 4.56
C HIS A 378 11.28 21.80 5.91
N HIS A 379 10.47 22.02 6.95
CA HIS A 379 10.91 22.67 8.20
C HIS A 379 11.64 24.00 7.95
N MET A 380 11.15 24.81 7.01
CA MET A 380 11.67 26.15 6.67
C MET A 380 13.11 26.18 6.11
N ALA A 381 13.70 25.05 5.74
CA ALA A 381 15.04 24.97 5.16
C ALA A 381 15.10 23.98 3.99
N PHE A 382 16.17 24.07 3.18
CA PHE A 382 16.45 23.07 2.17
C PHE A 382 16.61 21.69 2.82
N TYR A 383 15.79 20.72 2.42
CA TYR A 383 15.74 19.40 3.05
C TYR A 383 15.82 18.28 2.00
N GLY A 384 16.85 18.35 1.16
CA GLY A 384 17.07 17.45 0.02
C GLY A 384 17.29 15.98 0.40
N SER A 385 17.76 15.68 1.62
CA SER A 385 18.13 14.32 2.02
C SER A 385 16.96 13.38 2.36
N ALA A 386 15.74 13.89 2.48
CA ALA A 386 14.57 13.07 2.87
C ALA A 386 13.26 13.59 2.28
N TYR A 387 12.65 14.61 2.89
CA TYR A 387 11.29 15.04 2.57
C TYR A 387 11.11 15.43 1.10
N ILE A 388 12.06 16.18 0.55
CA ILE A 388 11.95 16.65 -0.83
C ILE A 388 12.07 15.51 -1.82
N LEU A 389 13.03 14.60 -1.60
CA LEU A 389 13.18 13.42 -2.43
C LEU A 389 11.87 12.61 -2.49
N HIS A 390 11.24 12.37 -1.33
CA HIS A 390 9.98 11.63 -1.27
C HIS A 390 8.81 12.38 -1.89
N ALA A 391 8.69 13.70 -1.66
CA ALA A 391 7.66 14.53 -2.25
C ALA A 391 7.74 14.54 -3.78
N LEU A 392 8.94 14.76 -4.34
CA LEU A 392 9.16 14.75 -5.78
C LEU A 392 8.99 13.36 -6.39
N HIS A 393 9.33 12.30 -5.66
CA HIS A 393 9.04 10.93 -6.09
C HIS A 393 7.53 10.69 -6.24
N THR A 394 6.72 11.08 -5.26
CA THR A 394 5.25 10.96 -5.35
C THR A 394 4.68 11.82 -6.48
N ALA A 395 5.15 13.06 -6.63
CA ALA A 395 4.74 13.93 -7.73
C ALA A 395 5.11 13.36 -9.11
N SER A 396 6.29 12.76 -9.24
CA SER A 396 6.74 12.10 -10.48
C SER A 396 5.88 10.89 -10.82
N GLN A 397 5.52 10.09 -9.81
CA GLN A 397 4.60 8.98 -9.97
C GLN A 397 3.24 9.45 -10.48
N LEU A 398 2.71 10.54 -9.92
CA LEU A 398 1.42 11.10 -10.37
C LEU A 398 1.50 11.72 -11.76
N GLN A 399 2.58 12.44 -12.07
CA GLN A 399 2.80 12.92 -13.43
C GLN A 399 2.75 11.74 -14.41
N TYR A 400 3.45 10.65 -14.13
CA TYR A 400 3.43 9.45 -14.97
C TYR A 400 2.02 8.86 -15.13
N LEU A 401 1.25 8.78 -14.04
CA LEU A 401 -0.10 8.21 -14.07
C LEU A 401 -1.10 9.08 -14.84
N LEU A 402 -0.92 10.40 -14.82
CA LEU A 402 -1.83 11.37 -15.45
C LEU A 402 -1.42 11.75 -16.87
N ASP A 403 -0.14 11.57 -17.23
CA ASP A 403 0.38 11.91 -18.55
C ASP A 403 -0.30 11.10 -19.66
N GLY A 404 -0.71 11.79 -20.72
CA GLY A 404 -1.47 11.21 -21.83
C GLY A 404 -2.98 11.12 -21.59
N THR A 405 -3.47 11.74 -20.50
CA THR A 405 -4.90 11.95 -20.25
C THR A 405 -5.23 13.45 -20.25
N ASP A 406 -6.51 13.81 -20.26
CA ASP A 406 -6.98 15.19 -20.11
C ASP A 406 -6.62 15.80 -18.74
N PHE A 407 -6.20 14.98 -17.79
CA PHE A 407 -5.79 15.37 -16.45
C PHE A 407 -4.27 15.51 -16.28
N ALA A 408 -3.51 15.50 -17.39
CA ALA A 408 -2.08 15.72 -17.35
C ALA A 408 -1.74 17.04 -16.64
N LEU A 409 -0.64 17.03 -15.89
CA LEU A 409 -0.16 18.23 -15.19
C LEU A 409 0.12 19.35 -16.20
N SER A 410 -0.04 20.59 -15.75
CA SER A 410 0.28 21.77 -16.54
C SER A 410 1.75 21.78 -16.97
N VAL A 411 2.04 22.47 -18.08
CA VAL A 411 3.42 22.63 -18.59
C VAL A 411 4.33 23.24 -17.52
N SER A 412 3.83 24.23 -16.77
CA SER A 412 4.56 24.85 -15.66
C SER A 412 4.86 23.86 -14.53
N SER A 413 3.88 23.06 -14.08
CA SER A 413 4.09 22.11 -12.99
C SER A 413 5.04 20.98 -13.39
N LYS A 414 4.99 20.52 -14.64
CA LYS A 414 5.99 19.59 -15.21
C LYS A 414 7.39 20.20 -15.27
N GLY A 415 7.48 21.46 -15.68
CA GLY A 415 8.73 22.21 -15.70
C GLY A 415 9.37 22.30 -14.31
N ASN A 416 8.60 22.76 -13.33
CA ASN A 416 9.04 22.89 -11.94
C ASN A 416 9.49 21.54 -11.36
N LEU A 417 8.70 20.48 -11.54
CA LEU A 417 9.05 19.13 -11.09
C LEU A 417 10.36 18.64 -11.74
N ARG A 418 10.52 18.83 -13.06
CA ARG A 418 11.72 18.43 -13.80
C ARG A 418 12.96 19.17 -13.30
N GLU A 419 12.89 20.48 -13.13
CA GLU A 419 14.03 21.28 -12.66
C GLU A 419 14.37 20.98 -11.20
N SER A 420 13.39 20.71 -10.34
CA SER A 420 13.65 20.25 -8.97
C SER A 420 14.34 18.88 -8.92
N LEU A 421 13.95 17.93 -9.78
CA LEU A 421 14.63 16.64 -9.88
C LEU A 421 16.08 16.79 -10.39
N LYS A 422 16.32 17.69 -11.36
CA LYS A 422 17.68 18.01 -11.82
C LYS A 422 18.51 18.65 -10.71
N THR A 423 17.91 19.55 -9.92
CA THR A 423 18.57 20.17 -8.78
C THR A 423 18.96 19.13 -7.74
N LEU A 424 18.04 18.21 -7.39
CA LEU A 424 18.37 17.09 -6.51
C LEU A 424 19.53 16.24 -7.08
N ARG A 425 19.52 15.94 -8.38
CA ARG A 425 20.61 15.19 -9.04
C ARG A 425 21.96 15.90 -8.89
N VAL A 426 22.01 17.23 -9.03
CA VAL A 426 23.24 18.01 -8.87
C VAL A 426 23.72 18.00 -7.42
N THR A 427 22.78 18.07 -6.46
CA THR A 427 23.13 18.02 -5.03
C THR A 427 23.53 16.63 -4.53
N ALA A 428 23.13 15.56 -5.21
CA ALA A 428 23.38 14.19 -4.79
C ALA A 428 24.77 13.67 -5.23
N VAL A 429 25.39 12.85 -4.37
CA VAL A 429 26.60 12.07 -4.67
C VAL A 429 26.17 10.67 -5.12
N LYS A 430 25.68 10.58 -6.36
CA LYS A 430 25.11 9.38 -7.00
C LYS A 430 23.82 8.87 -6.35
N TYR A 431 23.89 8.27 -5.17
CA TYR A 431 22.74 7.67 -4.45
C TYR A 431 22.58 8.18 -3.02
N SER A 432 23.47 9.07 -2.58
CA SER A 432 23.38 9.75 -1.28
C SER A 432 23.34 11.25 -1.49
N THR A 433 22.93 11.98 -0.46
CA THR A 433 23.04 13.44 -0.40
C THR A 433 24.12 13.83 0.61
N PRO A 434 24.86 14.93 0.41
CA PRO A 434 25.81 15.46 1.39
C PRO A 434 25.15 15.65 2.77
N SER A 435 25.91 15.43 3.85
CA SER A 435 25.41 15.62 5.22
C SER A 435 24.93 17.04 5.51
N SER A 436 25.47 18.05 4.80
CA SER A 436 25.09 19.46 4.94
C SER A 436 23.69 19.78 4.43
N VAL A 437 23.13 18.93 3.57
CA VAL A 437 21.74 19.06 3.07
C VAL A 437 20.78 18.09 3.78
N GLY A 438 21.31 17.38 4.79
CA GLY A 438 20.55 16.71 5.82
C GLY A 438 20.33 17.62 7.02
N VAL A 439 19.36 17.28 7.87
CA VAL A 439 18.95 18.15 8.99
C VAL A 439 20.10 18.36 9.97
N PRO A 440 20.38 19.61 10.37
CA PRO A 440 21.19 19.88 11.55
C PRO A 440 20.51 19.25 12.77
N LYS A 441 21.22 18.38 13.51
CA LYS A 441 20.74 17.93 14.83
C LYS A 441 20.77 19.10 15.80
N PHE A 442 19.75 19.95 15.78
CA PHE A 442 19.55 20.92 16.85
C PHE A 442 19.23 20.15 18.13
N LYS A 443 20.22 20.04 19.03
CA LYS A 443 19.93 19.76 20.44
C LYS A 443 19.21 21.01 20.95
N SER A 444 17.90 20.94 21.14
CA SER A 444 17.17 21.96 21.88
C SER A 444 17.69 21.96 23.32
N SER A 445 18.26 23.09 23.75
CA SER A 445 18.60 23.40 25.14
C SER A 445 17.40 23.30 26.06
#